data_AF-A0A961RC39-F1
#
_entry.id   AF-A0A961RC39-F1
#
_cell.length_a   1.000
_cell.length_b   1.000
_cell.length_c   1.000
_cell.angle_alpha   90.00
_cell.angle_beta   90.00
_cell.angle_gamma   90.00
#
_symmetry.space_group_name_H-M   'P 1'
#
loop_
_entity.id
_entity.type
_entity.pdbx_description
1 polymer ?
#
loop_
_entity_poly.entity_id
_entity_poly.type
_entity_poly.pdbx_seq_one_letter_code
_entity_poly.pdbx_strand_id
1 'polypeptide(L)'
;MSGHSSYEFQNGFLRWLDSRLPLPSMLKGQAMDFPTPKNLNYFWTFGGILLLCLVVQIVSGIVLAMHYTPHVDMAFNSVEHIM
;
A
#
# COMPACT_ATOMS: atom_id res chain seq x y z
N MET A 1 -9.97 -18.19 -17.03
CA MET A 1 -9.05 -19.30 -16.69
C MET A 1 -8.07 -18.79 -15.62
N SER A 2 -8.50 -18.71 -14.37
CA SER A 2 -7.61 -18.37 -13.25
C SER A 2 -6.83 -19.62 -12.86
N GLY A 3 -5.72 -19.87 -13.55
CA GLY A 3 -4.79 -20.92 -13.15
C GLY A 3 -4.22 -20.58 -11.78
N HIS A 4 -4.21 -21.55 -10.87
CA HIS A 4 -3.51 -21.43 -9.60
C HIS A 4 -2.06 -21.03 -9.87
N SER A 5 -1.56 -20.01 -9.17
CA SER A 5 -0.15 -19.59 -9.22
C SER A 5 0.73 -20.79 -8.85
N SER A 6 1.39 -21.37 -9.84
CA SER A 6 2.26 -22.55 -9.74
C SER A 6 3.70 -22.17 -9.36
N TYR A 7 3.87 -21.08 -8.63
CA TYR A 7 5.19 -20.55 -8.30
C TYR A 7 5.70 -21.12 -6.98
N GLU A 8 6.66 -22.03 -7.04
CA GLU A 8 7.43 -22.42 -5.87
C GLU A 8 8.51 -21.38 -5.57
N PHE A 9 8.44 -20.76 -4.38
CA PHE A 9 9.48 -19.84 -3.93
C PHE A 9 10.82 -20.56 -3.76
N GLN A 10 11.91 -19.99 -4.26
CA GLN A 10 13.24 -20.60 -4.09
C GLN A 10 13.77 -20.48 -2.64
N ASN A 11 13.31 -19.48 -1.88
CA ASN A 11 13.73 -19.28 -0.49
C ASN A 11 12.99 -20.23 0.46
N GLY A 12 13.76 -21.02 1.23
CA GLY A 12 13.21 -21.98 2.20
C GLY A 12 12.28 -21.37 3.26
N PHE A 13 12.58 -20.16 3.72
CA PHE A 13 11.70 -19.41 4.64
C PHE A 13 10.36 -19.04 3.98
N LEU A 14 10.38 -18.57 2.72
CA LEU A 14 9.16 -18.21 2.00
C LEU A 14 8.29 -19.45 1.72
N ARG A 15 8.89 -20.61 1.43
CA ARG A 15 8.15 -21.88 1.28
C ARG A 15 7.51 -22.32 2.60
N TRP A 16 8.23 -22.21 3.71
CA TRP A 16 7.69 -22.50 5.03
C TRP A 16 6.52 -21.56 5.37
N LEU A 17 6.67 -20.26 5.11
CA LEU A 17 5.61 -19.28 5.36
C LEU A 17 4.38 -19.59 4.49
N ASP A 18 4.57 -19.81 3.18
CA ASP A 18 3.49 -20.11 2.24
C ASP A 18 2.75 -21.40 2.60
N SER A 19 3.46 -22.41 3.13
CA SER A 19 2.85 -23.66 3.61
C SER A 19 1.94 -23.49 4.84
N ARG A 20 2.18 -22.45 5.65
CA ARG A 20 1.37 -22.14 6.84
C ARG A 20 0.28 -21.13 6.53
N LEU A 21 0.63 -20.11 5.76
CA LEU A 21 -0.22 -19.00 5.39
C LEU A 21 0.19 -18.55 3.98
N PRO A 22 -0.64 -18.80 2.94
CA PRO A 22 -0.27 -18.59 1.54
C PRO A 22 -0.32 -17.12 1.11
N LEU A 23 0.19 -16.19 1.93
CA LEU A 23 0.27 -14.76 1.59
C LEU A 23 1.18 -14.51 0.39
N PRO A 24 2.41 -15.08 0.33
CA PRO A 24 3.30 -14.82 -0.79
C PRO A 24 2.71 -15.28 -2.13
N SER A 25 2.13 -16.49 -2.17
CA SER A 25 1.49 -17.03 -3.38
C SER A 25 0.26 -16.20 -3.80
N MET A 26 -0.55 -15.77 -2.83
CA MET A 26 -1.73 -14.94 -3.09
C MET A 26 -1.35 -13.56 -3.62
N LEU A 27 -0.36 -12.90 -3.00
CA LEU A 27 0.13 -11.60 -3.46
C LEU A 27 0.65 -11.67 -4.89
N LYS A 28 1.41 -12.72 -5.22
CA LYS A 28 1.91 -12.89 -6.58
C LYS A 28 0.77 -13.05 -7.60
N GLY A 29 -0.20 -13.92 -7.29
CA GLY A 29 -1.33 -14.18 -8.20
C GLY A 29 -2.23 -12.96 -8.43
N GLN A 30 -2.44 -12.14 -7.40
CA GLN A 30 -3.37 -11.00 -7.47
C GLN A 30 -2.70 -9.69 -7.89
N ALA A 31 -1.46 -9.45 -7.46
CA ALA A 31 -0.79 -8.17 -7.71
C ALA A 31 0.10 -8.21 -8.95
N MET A 32 0.71 -9.35 -9.28
CA MET A 32 1.70 -9.43 -10.38
C MET A 32 1.18 -10.20 -11.59
N ASP A 33 0.58 -11.37 -11.36
CA ASP A 33 0.18 -12.27 -12.45
C ASP A 33 -1.29 -12.05 -12.89
N PHE A 34 -1.95 -11.00 -12.38
CA PHE A 34 -3.34 -10.72 -12.71
C PHE A 34 -3.48 -10.33 -14.19
N PRO A 35 -4.30 -11.03 -14.98
CA PRO A 35 -4.42 -10.77 -16.41
C PRO A 35 -5.17 -9.45 -16.66
N THR A 36 -4.43 -8.39 -16.99
CA THR A 36 -5.01 -7.08 -17.35
C THR A 36 -5.19 -6.95 -18.87
N PRO A 37 -6.30 -6.35 -19.34
CA PRO A 37 -6.51 -6.11 -20.76
C PRO A 37 -5.45 -5.15 -21.32
N LYS A 38 -5.00 -5.38 -22.56
CA LYS A 38 -3.90 -4.59 -23.18
C LYS A 38 -4.33 -3.19 -23.66
N ASN A 39 -5.62 -2.90 -23.73
CA ASN A 39 -6.19 -1.67 -24.30
C ASN A 39 -6.67 -0.65 -23.25
N LEU A 40 -6.01 -0.60 -22.08
CA LEU A 40 -6.33 0.39 -21.04
C LEU A 40 -5.94 1.81 -21.49
N ASN A 41 -6.78 2.79 -21.14
CA ASN A 41 -6.50 4.21 -21.36
C ASN A 41 -5.81 4.84 -20.12
N TYR A 42 -5.37 6.09 -20.23
CA TYR A 42 -4.67 6.78 -19.15
C TYR A 42 -5.49 6.96 -17.86
N PHE A 43 -6.82 6.99 -17.93
CA PHE A 43 -7.68 7.16 -16.75
C PHE A 43 -7.56 5.99 -15.77
N TRP A 44 -7.16 4.80 -16.22
CA TRP A 44 -6.92 3.67 -15.33
C TRP A 44 -5.72 3.86 -14.39
N THR A 45 -4.84 4.82 -14.66
CA THR A 45 -3.72 5.14 -13.76
C THR A 45 -4.15 5.90 -12.50
N PHE A 46 -5.33 6.54 -12.50
CA PHE A 46 -5.81 7.32 -11.35
C PHE A 46 -5.98 6.47 -10.09
N GLY A 47 -6.34 5.19 -10.21
CA GLY A 47 -6.40 4.29 -9.06
C GLY A 47 -5.05 4.15 -8.34
N GLY A 48 -3.96 4.01 -9.10
CA GLY A 48 -2.61 3.95 -8.56
C GLY A 48 -2.16 5.28 -7.94
N ILE A 49 -2.52 6.40 -8.57
CA ILE A 49 -2.25 7.75 -8.03
C ILE A 49 -2.97 7.94 -6.70
N LEU A 50 -4.24 7.54 -6.59
CA LEU A 50 -5.02 7.63 -5.36
C LEU A 50 -4.45 6.76 -4.23
N LEU A 51 -3.98 5.56 -4.54
CA LEU A 51 -3.29 4.71 -3.58
C LEU A 51 -2.02 5.39 -3.05
N LEU A 52 -1.23 5.99 -3.94
CA LEU A 52 -0.04 6.74 -3.55
C LEU A 52 -0.39 7.96 -2.68
N CYS A 53 -1.40 8.74 -3.07
CA CYS A 53 -1.89 9.86 -2.28
C CYS A 53 -2.34 9.40 -0.88
N LEU A 54 -3.06 8.28 -0.77
CA LEU A 54 -3.50 7.75 0.51
C LEU A 54 -2.31 7.38 1.41
N VAL A 55 -1.31 6.68 0.88
CA VAL A 55 -0.11 6.32 1.65
C VAL A 55 0.64 7.57 2.10
N VAL A 56 0.84 8.55 1.20
CA VAL A 56 1.48 9.82 1.54
C VAL A 56 0.73 10.55 2.65
N GLN A 57 -0.60 10.64 2.56
CA GLN A 57 -1.42 11.32 3.56
C GLN A 57 -1.44 10.60 4.92
N ILE A 58 -1.43 9.27 4.94
CA ILE A 58 -1.34 8.52 6.20
C ILE A 58 0.01 8.77 6.86
N VAL A 59 1.10 8.66 6.10
CA VAL A 59 2.45 8.83 6.65
C VAL A 59 2.68 10.28 7.10
N SER A 60 2.39 11.26 6.24
CA SER A 60 2.53 12.67 6.60
C SER A 60 1.57 13.07 7.72
N GLY A 61 0.34 12.56 7.72
CA GLY A 61 -0.65 12.79 8.77
C GLY A 61 -0.20 12.27 10.13
N ILE A 62 0.42 11.09 10.19
CA ILE A 62 1.01 10.55 11.42
C ILE A 62 2.13 11.47 11.93
N VAL A 63 3.01 11.94 11.05
CA VAL A 63 4.09 12.87 11.42
C VAL A 63 3.52 14.19 11.95
N LEU A 64 2.53 14.76 11.26
CA LEU A 64 1.86 15.98 11.71
C LEU A 64 1.19 15.79 13.07
N ALA A 65 0.54 14.64 13.29
CA ALA A 65 -0.12 14.32 14.56
C ALA A 65 0.84 14.23 15.75
N MET A 66 2.12 13.90 15.54
CA MET A 66 3.14 13.90 16.61
C MET A 66 3.48 15.31 17.11
N HIS A 67 3.27 16.35 16.28
CA HIS A 67 3.63 17.73 16.58
C HIS A 67 2.43 18.66 16.76
N TYR A 68 1.24 18.24 16.32
CA TYR A 68 0.01 19.02 16.42
C TYR A 68 -0.64 18.90 17.81
N THR A 69 -1.08 20.04 18.36
CA THR A 69 -1.82 20.07 19.63
C THR A 69 -3.31 20.33 19.37
N PRO A 70 -4.21 19.35 19.64
CA PRO A 70 -5.64 19.46 19.35
C PRO A 70 -6.40 20.26 20.42
N HIS A 71 -6.02 21.53 20.63
CA HIS A 71 -6.67 22.46 21.56
C HIS A 71 -6.88 23.82 20.91
N VAL A 72 -8.04 24.45 21.14
CA VAL A 72 -8.41 25.72 20.47
C VAL A 72 -7.37 26.82 20.66
N ASP A 73 -6.77 26.92 21.85
CA ASP A 73 -5.76 27.95 22.17
C ASP A 73 -4.36 27.65 21.60
N MET A 74 -4.06 26.39 21.27
CA MET A 74 -2.71 25.94 20.88
C MET A 74 -2.62 25.43 19.44
N ALA A 75 -3.75 25.19 18.77
CA ALA A 75 -3.79 24.62 17.44
C ALA A 75 -2.97 25.44 16.43
N PHE A 76 -3.15 26.77 16.43
CA PHE A 76 -2.41 27.67 15.55
C PHE A 76 -0.91 27.66 15.84
N ASN A 77 -0.53 27.89 17.11
CA ASN A 77 0.87 27.93 17.53
C ASN A 77 1.59 26.58 17.26
N SER A 78 0.89 25.45 17.41
CA SER A 78 1.46 24.14 17.12
C SER A 78 1.75 23.93 15.63
N VAL A 79 0.97 24.54 14.74
CA VAL A 79 1.22 24.51 13.28
C VAL A 79 2.37 25.46 12.92
N GLU A 80 2.42 26.64 13.52
CA GLU A 80 3.55 27.57 13.33
C GLU A 80 4.87 26.96 13.79
N HIS A 81 4.87 26.16 14.86
CA HIS A 81 6.05 25.42 15.32
C HIS A 81 6.53 24.34 14.34
N ILE A 82 5.66 23.82 13.46
CA ILE A 82 6.04 22.80 12.46
C ILE A 82 6.65 23.43 11.21
N MET A 83 6.28 24.68 10.88
CA MET A 83 6.75 25.41 9.69
C MET A 83 8.20 25.88 9.84
#